data_AF-A0A942LG01-F1
#
_entry.id   AF-A0A942LG01-F1
#
_cell.length_a   1.000
_cell.length_b   1.000
_cell.length_c   1.000
_cell.angle_alpha   90.00
_cell.angle_beta   90.00
_cell.angle_gamma   90.00
#
_symmetry.space_group_name_H-M   'P 1'
#
loop_
_entity.id
_entity.type
_entity.pdbx_description
1 polymer ?
#
loop_
_entity_poly.entity_id
_entity_poly.type
_entity_poly.pdbx_seq_one_letter_code
_entity_poly.pdbx_strand_id
1 'polypeptide(L)'
;MTFYDTTASYPRDLIGYGRDVPHARWPGGARVAVQFVLNYEEGGENSVLHGDTGSEQFLSEMFNPPAFPERHISMEGVYEYGSRAGVWRILREFE
;
A
#
# COMPACT_ATOMS: atom_id res chain seq x y z
N MET A 1 -5.21 14.38 -27.57
CA MET A 1 -4.26 15.24 -26.84
C MET A 1 -5.09 16.22 -26.05
N THR A 2 -5.23 16.02 -24.74
CA THR A 2 -5.99 16.91 -23.87
C THR A 2 -5.11 18.12 -23.55
N PHE A 3 -5.53 19.31 -23.96
CA PHE A 3 -4.83 20.55 -23.61
C PHE A 3 -5.02 20.81 -22.11
N TYR A 4 -3.93 21.16 -21.41
CA TYR A 4 -3.99 21.58 -20.02
C TYR A 4 -4.64 22.97 -19.95
N ASP A 5 -5.83 23.04 -19.38
CA ASP A 5 -6.54 24.30 -19.13
C ASP A 5 -6.08 24.88 -17.79
N THR A 6 -5.26 25.92 -17.85
CA THR A 6 -4.75 26.64 -16.67
C THR A 6 -5.83 27.41 -15.91
N THR A 7 -7.03 27.57 -16.48
CA THR A 7 -8.16 28.29 -15.90
C THR A 7 -9.21 27.36 -15.28
N ALA A 8 -9.07 26.05 -15.47
CA ALA A 8 -9.95 25.06 -14.87
C ALA A 8 -9.91 25.13 -13.33
N SER A 9 -11.04 24.83 -12.70
CA SER A 9 -11.12 24.72 -11.25
C SER A 9 -10.12 23.68 -10.75
N TYR A 10 -9.34 24.04 -9.72
CA TYR A 10 -8.29 23.17 -9.20
C TYR A 10 -8.89 22.03 -8.37
N PRO A 11 -8.74 20.75 -8.77
CA PRO A 11 -9.53 19.64 -8.21
C PRO A 11 -8.96 19.07 -6.90
N ARG A 12 -7.94 19.71 -6.32
CA ARG A 12 -7.29 19.25 -5.09
C ARG A 12 -7.52 20.29 -4.00
N ASP A 13 -7.95 19.82 -2.85
CA ASP A 13 -7.83 20.60 -1.63
C ASP A 13 -6.36 20.62 -1.17
N LEU A 14 -5.69 21.75 -1.40
CA LEU A 14 -4.34 21.99 -0.89
C LEU A 14 -4.33 22.71 0.47
N ILE A 15 -5.50 23.14 0.93
CA ILE A 15 -5.64 23.95 2.14
C ILE A 15 -5.85 23.02 3.34
N GLY A 16 -6.75 22.05 3.22
CA GLY A 16 -7.18 21.21 4.33
C GLY A 16 -7.66 22.06 5.50
N TYR A 17 -7.19 21.76 6.72
CA TYR A 17 -7.53 22.55 7.91
C TYR A 17 -6.78 23.90 8.02
N GLY A 18 -5.79 24.16 7.18
CA GLY A 18 -4.97 25.37 7.29
C GLY A 18 -4.32 25.51 8.67
N ARG A 19 -4.29 26.75 9.20
CA ARG A 19 -3.68 27.07 10.51
C ARG A 19 -4.49 26.54 11.70
N ASP A 20 -5.80 26.41 11.54
CA ASP A 20 -6.74 26.18 12.63
C ASP A 20 -7.22 24.72 12.63
N VAL A 21 -6.35 23.83 13.12
CA VAL A 21 -6.62 22.39 13.20
C VAL A 21 -7.57 22.08 14.37
N PRO A 22 -8.67 21.33 14.15
CA PRO A 22 -9.58 20.99 15.23
C PRO A 22 -8.92 20.11 16.29
N HIS A 23 -9.20 20.37 17.57
CA HIS A 23 -8.75 19.50 18.64
C HIS A 23 -9.49 18.16 18.60
N ALA A 24 -8.75 17.06 18.40
CA ALA A 24 -9.32 15.74 18.14
C ALA A 24 -10.13 15.13 19.30
N ARG A 25 -9.86 15.53 20.55
CA ARG A 25 -10.57 15.09 21.77
C ARG A 25 -10.66 13.56 21.87
N TRP A 26 -9.53 12.89 21.73
CA TRP A 26 -9.46 11.43 21.81
C TRP A 26 -9.97 10.90 23.16
N PRO A 27 -10.53 9.68 23.19
CA PRO A 27 -10.96 9.03 24.43
C PRO A 27 -9.88 9.05 25.51
N GLY A 28 -10.29 9.22 26.77
CA GLY A 28 -9.37 9.27 27.91
C GLY A 28 -8.43 10.48 27.94
N GLY A 29 -8.63 11.50 27.07
CA GLY A 29 -7.72 12.64 26.98
C GLY A 29 -6.36 12.28 26.36
N ALA A 30 -6.31 11.21 25.56
CA ALA A 30 -5.08 10.76 24.91
C ALA A 30 -4.48 11.84 24.00
N ARG A 31 -3.15 11.99 24.06
CA ARG A 31 -2.41 13.00 23.29
C ARG A 31 -2.18 12.60 21.84
N VAL A 32 -2.27 11.31 21.53
CA VAL A 32 -2.08 10.72 20.20
C VAL A 32 -3.00 9.52 20.05
N ALA A 33 -3.52 9.30 18.85
CA ALA A 33 -4.15 8.04 18.46
C ALA A 33 -3.15 7.25 17.61
N VAL A 34 -2.81 6.03 18.04
CA VAL A 34 -1.95 5.12 17.28
C VAL A 34 -2.85 4.11 16.57
N GLN A 35 -2.64 3.92 15.27
CA GLN A 35 -3.45 3.03 14.44
C GLN A 35 -2.52 2.09 13.66
N PHE A 36 -2.55 0.80 14.01
CA PHE A 36 -1.79 -0.24 13.30
C PHE A 36 -2.61 -0.79 12.13
N VAL A 37 -2.05 -0.73 10.92
CA VAL A 37 -2.62 -1.33 9.71
C VAL A 37 -1.81 -2.56 9.36
N LEU A 38 -2.48 -3.69 9.14
CA LEU A 38 -1.90 -4.88 8.55
C LEU A 38 -2.51 -5.05 7.15
N ASN A 39 -1.74 -4.74 6.12
CA ASN A 39 -2.13 -5.06 4.75
C ASN A 39 -1.96 -6.56 4.52
N TYR A 40 -2.85 -7.12 3.70
CA TYR A 40 -2.79 -8.50 3.25
C TYR A 40 -3.03 -8.48 1.75
N GLU A 41 -1.93 -8.43 1.01
CA GLU A 41 -1.90 -8.24 -0.45
C GLU A 41 -1.40 -9.51 -1.14
N GLU A 42 -0.80 -10.42 -0.36
CA GLU A 42 -0.18 -11.65 -0.81
C GLU A 42 -1.20 -12.62 -1.41
N GLY A 43 -1.02 -12.92 -2.70
CA GLY A 43 -1.96 -13.65 -3.56
C GLY A 43 -2.84 -12.75 -4.44
N GLY A 44 -2.71 -11.43 -4.32
CA GLY A 44 -3.41 -10.43 -5.13
C GLY A 44 -2.48 -9.50 -5.92
N GLU A 45 -1.16 -9.71 -5.85
CA GLU A 45 -0.15 -8.97 -6.60
C GLU A 45 -0.19 -9.26 -8.11
N ASN A 46 0.54 -8.45 -8.90
CA ASN A 46 0.60 -8.68 -10.34
C ASN A 46 1.19 -10.05 -10.67
N SER A 47 0.45 -10.86 -11.40
CA SER A 47 0.90 -12.18 -11.84
C SER A 47 0.25 -12.56 -13.16
N VAL A 48 1.03 -13.19 -14.04
CA VAL A 48 0.48 -13.78 -15.27
C VAL A 48 -0.57 -14.86 -14.98
N LEU A 49 -0.56 -15.45 -13.77
CA LEU A 49 -1.62 -16.38 -13.33
C LEU A 49 -2.95 -15.68 -13.06
N HIS A 50 -2.93 -14.38 -12.76
CA HIS A 50 -4.11 -13.54 -12.53
C HIS A 50 -4.62 -12.89 -13.83
N GLY A 51 -3.91 -13.09 -14.94
CA GLY A 51 -4.22 -12.48 -16.24
C GLY A 51 -3.50 -11.16 -16.51
N ASP A 52 -2.57 -10.77 -15.63
CA ASP A 52 -1.77 -9.56 -15.82
C ASP A 52 -0.70 -9.74 -16.90
N THR A 53 -0.28 -8.63 -17.51
CA THR A 53 0.70 -8.66 -18.59
C THR A 53 2.14 -8.88 -18.11
N GLY A 54 2.39 -8.80 -16.80
CA GLY A 54 3.72 -9.01 -16.24
C GLY A 54 3.72 -9.31 -14.74
N SER A 55 4.84 -9.81 -14.25
CA SER A 55 5.08 -10.09 -12.83
C SER A 55 5.21 -8.84 -11.97
N GLU A 56 4.91 -8.97 -10.69
CA GLU A 56 5.09 -7.91 -9.68
C GLU A 56 6.52 -7.34 -9.62
N GLN A 57 6.59 -6.05 -9.28
CA GLN A 57 7.84 -5.28 -9.17
C GLN A 57 8.02 -4.60 -7.81
N PHE A 58 6.92 -4.38 -7.07
CA PHE A 58 6.91 -3.51 -5.91
C PHE A 58 7.03 -4.27 -4.58
N LEU A 59 7.34 -3.53 -3.50
CA LEU A 59 7.38 -3.98 -2.09
C LEU A 59 7.94 -5.39 -1.85
N SER A 60 9.10 -5.68 -2.43
CA SER A 60 9.83 -6.93 -2.23
C SER A 60 11.26 -6.68 -1.77
N GLU A 61 11.96 -7.75 -1.39
CA GLU A 61 13.40 -7.70 -1.07
C GLU A 61 14.29 -7.44 -2.30
N MET A 62 13.72 -7.48 -3.51
CA MET A 62 14.45 -7.25 -4.74
C MET A 62 14.52 -5.75 -5.02
N PHE A 63 15.73 -5.22 -5.24
CA PHE A 63 15.91 -3.80 -5.57
C PHE A 63 15.53 -3.52 -7.03
N ASN A 64 14.36 -2.93 -7.24
CA ASN A 64 13.84 -2.52 -8.55
C ASN A 64 13.87 -3.63 -9.63
N PRO A 65 13.21 -4.78 -9.38
CA PRO A 65 13.16 -5.87 -10.34
C PRO A 65 12.38 -5.44 -11.59
N PRO A 66 12.78 -5.88 -12.79
CA PRO A 66 11.96 -5.71 -13.98
C PRO A 66 10.69 -6.56 -13.88
N ALA A 67 9.60 -6.12 -14.53
CA ALA A 67 8.46 -6.98 -14.80
C ALA A 67 8.78 -7.93 -15.94
N PHE A 68 8.39 -9.19 -15.81
CA PHE A 68 8.53 -10.19 -16.85
C PHE A 68 7.15 -10.60 -17.37
N PRO A 69 6.95 -10.83 -18.69
CA PRO A 69 5.70 -11.36 -19.25
C PRO A 69 5.54 -12.88 -18.99
N GLU A 70 6.05 -13.33 -17.86
CA GLU A 70 6.09 -14.70 -17.39
C GLU A 70 6.08 -14.69 -15.85
N ARG A 71 6.06 -15.87 -15.24
CA ARG A 71 6.15 -15.97 -13.78
C ARG A 71 7.53 -15.59 -13.30
N HIS A 72 7.59 -14.69 -12.33
CA HIS A 72 8.82 -14.36 -11.63
C HIS A 72 8.87 -15.14 -10.31
N ILE A 73 9.38 -16.37 -10.37
CA ILE A 73 9.30 -17.33 -9.27
C ILE A 73 9.93 -16.81 -7.97
N SER A 74 11.02 -16.04 -8.05
CA SER A 74 11.62 -15.41 -6.88
C SER A 74 10.69 -14.38 -6.22
N MET A 75 9.97 -13.59 -7.02
CA MET A 75 9.01 -12.61 -6.51
C MET A 75 7.81 -13.29 -5.85
N GLU A 76 7.24 -14.31 -6.51
CA GLU A 76 6.13 -15.08 -5.95
C GLU A 76 6.52 -15.70 -4.59
N GLY A 77 7.72 -16.27 -4.47
CA GLY A 77 8.21 -16.83 -3.20
C GLY A 77 8.34 -15.79 -2.08
N VAL A 78 8.66 -14.52 -2.42
CA VAL A 78 8.68 -13.42 -1.45
C VAL A 78 7.28 -13.10 -0.96
N TYR A 79 6.30 -12.96 -1.86
CA TYR A 79 4.90 -12.73 -1.51
C TYR A 79 4.30 -13.92 -0.74
N GLU A 80 4.59 -15.16 -1.13
CA GLU A 80 4.14 -16.35 -0.41
C GLU A 80 4.61 -16.38 1.04
N TYR A 81 5.77 -15.81 1.37
CA TYR A 81 6.24 -15.75 2.75
C TYR A 81 5.29 -14.95 3.65
N GLY A 82 4.74 -13.84 3.16
CA GLY A 82 3.81 -13.00 3.91
C GLY A 82 2.55 -13.75 4.32
N SER A 83 1.88 -14.41 3.37
CA SER A 83 0.67 -15.21 3.61
C SER A 83 0.92 -16.49 4.40
N ARG A 84 2.08 -17.14 4.22
CA ARG A 84 2.39 -18.44 4.86
C ARG A 84 2.97 -18.31 6.26
N ALA A 85 3.76 -17.28 6.53
CA ALA A 85 4.54 -17.16 7.77
C ALA A 85 4.47 -15.77 8.40
N GLY A 86 4.55 -14.70 7.59
CA GLY A 86 4.58 -13.32 8.05
C GLY A 86 3.32 -12.95 8.85
N VAL A 87 2.15 -13.17 8.26
CA VAL A 87 0.85 -12.81 8.85
C VAL A 87 0.66 -13.43 10.23
N TRP A 88 0.98 -14.71 10.39
CA TRP A 88 0.80 -15.41 11.66
C TRP A 88 1.76 -14.93 12.74
N ARG A 89 2.97 -14.51 12.35
CA ARG A 89 3.90 -13.92 13.30
C ARG A 89 3.36 -12.59 13.81
N ILE A 90 2.87 -11.73 12.91
CA ILE A 90 2.33 -10.42 13.29
C ILE A 90 1.10 -10.58 14.17
N LEU A 91 0.13 -11.42 13.78
CA LEU A 91 -1.10 -11.61 14.56
C LEU A 91 -0.80 -12.05 16.00
N ARG A 92 0.15 -12.96 16.21
CA ARG A 92 0.58 -13.40 17.55
C ARG A 92 1.20 -12.29 18.42
N GLU A 93 1.76 -11.24 17.83
CA GLU A 93 2.30 -10.10 18.59
C GLU A 93 1.21 -9.12 19.04
N PHE A 94 0.03 -9.18 18.42
CA PHE A 94 -1.11 -8.30 18.71
C PHE A 94 -2.24 -8.96 19.50
N GLU A 95 -2.24 -10.30 19.60
CA GLU A 95 -3.12 -11.10 20.47
C GLU A 95 -2.71 -10.98 21.95
#